data_AF-A0A3C0CHT7-F1
#
_entry.id   AF-A0A3C0CHT7-F1
#
_cell.length_a   1.000
_cell.length_b   1.000
_cell.length_c   1.000
_cell.angle_alpha   90.00
_cell.angle_beta   90.00
_cell.angle_gamma   90.00
#
_symmetry.space_group_name_H-M   'P 1'
#
loop_
_entity.id
_entity.type
_entity.pdbx_description
1 polymer ?
#
loop_
_entity_poly.entity_id
_entity_poly.type
_entity_poly.pdbx_seq_one_letter_code
_entity_poly.pdbx_strand_id
1 'polypeptide(L)'
;MTKNIAHRGFSSKYPENTMLAFEKAVEAGCDGIELDVQLTKDGVPVVIHDETTKRTTNRAGRVRSLTLKELKELDASNGFSTEYGMNRIPTLEEYFEYIRDKDIFTNIELKNSVVR
;
A
#
# COMPACT_ATOMS: atom_id res chain seq x y z
N MET A 1 -6.91 -27.05 -1.61
CA MET A 1 -5.54 -26.55 -1.83
C MET A 1 -5.30 -25.36 -0.92
N THR A 2 -4.05 -25.15 -0.49
CA THR A 2 -3.65 -23.99 0.31
C THR A 2 -3.60 -22.74 -0.56
N LYS A 3 -4.11 -21.60 -0.06
CA LYS A 3 -4.00 -20.30 -0.74
C LYS A 3 -2.77 -19.53 -0.26
N ASN A 4 -2.06 -18.88 -1.17
CA ASN A 4 -0.94 -17.99 -0.92
C ASN A 4 -1.38 -16.53 -1.05
N ILE A 5 -1.36 -15.79 0.06
CA ILE A 5 -1.72 -14.38 0.11
C ILE A 5 -0.45 -13.55 0.25
N ALA A 6 -0.23 -12.62 -0.68
CA ALA A 6 0.93 -11.75 -0.69
C ALA A 6 0.78 -10.64 0.36
N HIS A 7 1.50 -10.77 1.48
CA HIS A 7 1.50 -9.80 2.58
C HIS A 7 2.10 -8.46 2.15
N ARG A 8 1.26 -7.43 2.08
CA ARG A 8 1.56 -6.08 1.56
C ARG A 8 2.02 -6.08 0.10
N GLY A 9 1.48 -7.00 -0.71
CA GLY A 9 1.98 -7.32 -2.05
C GLY A 9 3.25 -8.19 -2.01
N PHE A 10 4.03 -8.20 -3.08
CA PHE A 10 5.30 -8.96 -3.13
C PHE A 10 6.43 -8.21 -2.41
N SER A 11 6.20 -7.91 -1.14
CA SER A 11 6.98 -6.98 -0.31
C SER A 11 8.41 -7.43 0.01
N SER A 12 8.76 -8.70 -0.21
CA SER A 12 10.13 -9.18 -0.03
C SER A 12 11.09 -8.71 -1.13
N LYS A 13 10.56 -8.24 -2.27
CA LYS A 13 11.36 -7.77 -3.42
C LYS A 13 10.97 -6.37 -3.91
N TYR A 14 9.79 -5.89 -3.57
CA TYR A 14 9.24 -4.62 -4.05
C TYR A 14 8.75 -3.78 -2.87
N PRO A 15 8.70 -2.44 -3.00
CA PRO A 15 8.28 -1.57 -1.89
C PRO A 15 6.86 -1.92 -1.43
N GLU A 16 6.73 -2.30 -0.15
CA GLU A 16 5.47 -2.77 0.43
C GLU A 16 4.32 -1.78 0.24
N ASN A 17 3.09 -2.29 0.09
CA ASN A 17 1.88 -1.46 -0.03
C ASN A 17 1.93 -0.43 -1.18
N THR A 18 2.56 -0.78 -2.30
CA THR A 18 2.57 0.02 -3.54
C THR A 18 1.88 -0.72 -4.68
N MET A 19 1.44 0.01 -5.72
CA MET A 19 0.90 -0.61 -6.93
C MET A 19 1.89 -1.58 -7.57
N LEU A 20 3.18 -1.25 -7.57
CA LEU A 20 4.23 -2.13 -8.06
C LEU A 20 4.28 -3.47 -7.30
N ALA A 21 4.23 -3.44 -5.96
CA ALA A 21 4.22 -4.68 -5.18
C ALA A 21 2.96 -5.52 -5.42
N PHE A 22 1.82 -4.89 -5.68
CA PHE A 22 0.57 -5.59 -6.02
C PHE A 22 0.63 -6.20 -7.41
N GLU A 23 1.11 -5.46 -8.40
CA GLU A 23 1.32 -5.95 -9.77
C GLU A 23 2.23 -7.17 -9.78
N LYS A 24 3.34 -7.09 -9.03
CA LYS A 24 4.31 -8.18 -8.94
C LYS A 24 3.80 -9.40 -8.18
N ALA A 25 2.87 -9.22 -7.24
CA ALA A 25 2.18 -10.34 -6.59
C ALA A 25 1.26 -11.09 -7.57
N VAL A 26 0.53 -10.36 -8.41
CA VAL A 26 -0.31 -10.95 -9.46
C VAL A 26 0.55 -11.69 -10.49
N GLU A 27 1.65 -11.07 -10.97
CA GLU A 27 2.58 -11.69 -11.90
C GLU A 27 3.22 -12.97 -11.33
N ALA A 28 3.47 -13.01 -10.01
CA ALA A 28 4.01 -14.16 -9.32
C ALA A 28 2.98 -15.30 -9.11
N GLY A 29 1.70 -15.08 -9.45
CA GLY A 29 0.65 -16.08 -9.35
C GLY A 29 0.12 -16.28 -7.92
N CYS A 30 0.16 -15.26 -7.08
CA CYS A 30 -0.47 -15.33 -5.75
C CYS A 30 -2.00 -15.44 -5.86
N ASP A 31 -2.63 -16.23 -4.97
CA ASP A 31 -4.08 -16.38 -4.90
C ASP A 31 -4.78 -15.15 -4.31
N GLY A 32 -4.02 -14.31 -3.60
CA GLY A 32 -4.53 -13.12 -2.95
C GLY A 32 -3.47 -12.10 -2.61
N ILE A 33 -3.94 -10.90 -2.25
CA ILE A 33 -3.12 -9.79 -1.77
C ILE A 33 -3.68 -9.34 -0.44
N GLU A 34 -2.80 -9.18 0.54
CA GLU A 34 -3.09 -8.46 1.78
C GLU A 34 -2.53 -7.04 1.67
N LEU A 35 -3.28 -6.09 2.25
CA LEU A 35 -2.90 -4.68 2.28
C LEU A 35 -3.44 -3.97 3.53
N ASP A 36 -2.73 -2.93 3.94
CA ASP A 36 -3.02 -2.15 5.14
C ASP A 36 -3.74 -0.83 4.80
N VAL A 37 -4.87 -0.53 5.45
CA VAL A 37 -5.65 0.70 5.18
C VAL A 37 -5.67 1.65 6.36
N GLN A 38 -5.44 2.93 6.08
CA GLN A 38 -5.63 4.07 6.99
C GLN A 38 -6.41 5.20 6.30
N LEU A 39 -6.96 6.13 7.08
CA LEU A 39 -7.59 7.34 6.55
C LEU A 39 -6.63 8.53 6.58
N THR A 40 -6.64 9.31 5.49
CA THR A 40 -6.00 10.63 5.42
C THR A 40 -6.76 11.67 6.24
N LYS A 41 -6.18 12.87 6.37
CA LYS A 41 -6.82 14.04 7.01
C LYS A 41 -8.16 14.41 6.38
N ASP A 42 -8.27 14.26 5.06
CA ASP A 42 -9.45 14.55 4.25
C ASP A 42 -10.35 13.31 4.03
N GLY A 43 -10.14 12.23 4.79
CA GLY A 43 -11.05 11.08 4.85
C GLY A 43 -10.91 10.08 3.71
N VAL A 44 -9.83 10.12 2.94
CA VAL A 44 -9.57 9.18 1.86
C VAL A 44 -8.89 7.92 2.41
N PRO A 45 -9.38 6.70 2.08
CA PRO A 45 -8.66 5.47 2.40
C PRO A 45 -7.39 5.32 1.56
N VAL A 46 -6.24 5.24 2.23
CA VAL A 46 -4.92 5.05 1.63
C VAL A 46 -4.26 3.78 2.15
N VAL A 47 -3.39 3.21 1.33
CA VAL A 47 -2.77 1.91 1.56
C VAL A 47 -1.37 2.09 2.17
N ILE A 48 -1.26 1.95 3.48
CA ILE A 48 -0.01 2.13 4.24
C ILE A 48 -0.13 1.53 5.65
N HIS A 49 0.92 0.81 6.08
CA HIS A 49 0.94 0.10 7.36
C HIS A 49 1.14 1.02 8.58
N ASP A 50 2.22 1.79 8.59
CA ASP A 50 2.63 2.55 9.77
C ASP A 50 1.76 3.80 9.94
N GLU A 51 1.48 4.23 11.18
CA GLU A 51 0.80 5.52 11.42
C GLU A 51 1.62 6.73 10.95
N THR A 52 2.92 6.53 10.74
CA THR A 52 3.85 7.54 10.26
C THR A 52 4.48 7.11 8.93
N THR A 53 4.72 8.07 8.04
CA THR A 53 5.28 7.81 6.71
C THR A 53 6.81 7.60 6.72
N LYS A 54 7.46 7.71 7.88
CA LYS A 54 8.94 7.77 7.99
C LYS A 54 9.66 6.50 7.53
N ARG A 55 9.09 5.31 7.77
CA ARG A 55 9.76 4.04 7.47
C ARG A 55 9.76 3.71 5.99
N THR A 56 8.64 3.93 5.32
CA THR A 56 8.41 3.50 3.93
C THR A 56 8.54 4.63 2.92
N THR A 57 8.65 5.88 3.36
CA THR A 57 8.73 7.03 2.45
C THR A 57 9.92 7.95 2.70
N ASN A 58 10.15 8.89 1.78
CA ASN A 58 11.19 9.90 1.84
C ASN A 58 10.93 11.07 2.82
N ARG A 59 9.76 11.15 3.47
CA ARG A 59 9.43 12.24 4.41
C ARG A 59 8.65 11.72 5.61
N ALA A 60 8.94 12.24 6.79
CA ALA A 60 8.16 11.95 7.98
C ALA A 60 6.89 12.80 8.06
N GLY A 61 5.80 12.17 8.51
CA GLY A 61 4.49 12.77 8.78
C GLY A 61 3.57 11.73 9.38
N ARG A 62 2.44 12.14 9.97
CA ARG A 62 1.39 11.21 10.40
C ARG A 62 0.34 11.12 9.32
N VAL A 63 -0.06 9.91 8.92
CA VAL A 63 -1.01 9.68 7.81
C VAL A 63 -2.32 10.45 8.05
N ARG A 64 -2.88 10.35 9.26
CA ARG A 64 -4.09 11.08 9.70
C ARG A 64 -3.99 12.61 9.67
N SER A 65 -2.80 13.17 9.54
CA SER A 65 -2.53 14.62 9.57
C SER A 65 -2.22 15.20 8.19
N LEU A 66 -2.12 14.36 7.16
CA LEU A 66 -1.83 14.76 5.78
C LEU A 66 -3.05 14.50 4.89
N THR A 67 -3.32 15.40 3.96
CA THR A 67 -4.31 15.21 2.90
C THR A 67 -3.83 14.17 1.88
N LEU A 68 -4.75 13.61 1.09
CA LEU A 68 -4.38 12.73 -0.02
C LEU A 68 -3.34 13.40 -0.94
N LYS A 69 -3.57 14.68 -1.28
CA LYS A 69 -2.68 15.45 -2.13
C LYS A 69 -1.26 15.49 -1.56
N GLU A 70 -1.11 15.76 -0.27
CA GLU A 70 0.21 15.79 0.38
C GLU A 70 0.88 14.42 0.43
N LEU A 71 0.12 13.34 0.67
CA LEU A 71 0.64 11.97 0.69
C LEU A 71 1.09 11.49 -0.69
N LYS A 72 0.41 11.93 -1.77
CA LYS A 72 0.76 11.56 -3.15
C LYS A 72 2.08 12.16 -3.64
N GLU A 73 2.60 13.17 -2.95
CA GLU A 73 3.93 13.75 -3.21
C GLU A 73 5.08 12.95 -2.57
N LEU A 74 4.78 11.98 -1.72
CA LEU A 74 5.79 11.15 -1.06
C LEU A 74 6.26 10.04 -1.99
N ASP A 75 7.56 9.75 -1.96
CA ASP A 75 8.14 8.56 -2.57
C ASP A 75 8.07 7.41 -1.57
N ALA A 76 7.22 6.43 -1.83
CA ALA A 76 7.02 5.20 -1.06
C ALA A 76 8.01 4.07 -1.40
N SER A 77 9.07 4.38 -2.15
CA SER A 77 10.13 3.43 -2.51
C SER A 77 11.33 3.45 -1.56
N ASN A 78 11.18 3.72 -0.25
CA ASN A 78 12.35 3.79 0.63
C ASN A 78 13.16 2.48 0.62
N GLY A 79 14.43 2.54 0.22
CA GLY A 79 15.30 1.37 0.01
C GLY A 79 15.18 0.70 -1.37
N PHE A 80 14.23 1.14 -2.21
CA PHE A 80 13.88 0.58 -3.52
C PHE A 80 13.99 1.60 -4.68
N SER A 81 14.10 2.91 -4.39
CA SER A 81 14.03 3.97 -5.40
C SER A 81 15.07 3.86 -6.51
N THR A 82 16.26 3.33 -6.23
CA THR A 82 17.33 3.17 -7.24
C THR A 82 16.98 2.14 -8.31
N GLU A 83 16.32 1.04 -7.93
CA GLU A 83 16.01 -0.06 -8.85
C GLU A 83 14.64 0.14 -9.53
N TYR A 84 13.66 0.65 -8.79
CA TYR A 84 12.26 0.69 -9.21
C TYR A 84 11.70 2.10 -9.38
N GLY A 85 12.52 3.13 -9.21
CA GLY A 85 12.09 4.52 -9.29
C GLY A 85 11.12 4.92 -8.17
N MET A 86 10.48 6.07 -8.35
CA MET A 86 9.53 6.60 -7.39
C MET A 86 8.21 5.81 -7.46
N ASN A 87 7.73 5.34 -6.30
CA ASN A 87 6.39 4.77 -6.15
C ASN A 87 5.56 5.67 -5.23
N ARG A 88 4.24 5.68 -5.42
CA ARG A 88 3.34 6.50 -4.62
C ARG A 88 2.57 5.62 -3.64
N ILE A 89 2.14 6.21 -2.52
CA ILE A 89 1.14 5.60 -1.65
C ILE A 89 -0.17 5.45 -2.45
N PRO A 90 -0.72 4.24 -2.62
CA PRO A 90 -1.98 4.03 -3.31
C PRO A 90 -3.17 4.50 -2.47
N THR A 91 -4.26 4.89 -3.13
CA THR A 91 -5.58 4.85 -2.50
C THR A 91 -6.13 3.43 -2.55
N LEU A 92 -7.09 3.13 -1.67
CA LEU A 92 -7.80 1.85 -1.75
C LEU A 92 -8.61 1.74 -3.06
N GLU A 93 -9.08 2.86 -3.60
CA GLU A 93 -9.77 2.93 -4.89
C GLU A 93 -8.85 2.52 -6.05
N GLU A 94 -7.62 3.05 -6.13
CA GLU A 94 -6.64 2.67 -7.17
C GLU A 94 -6.32 1.17 -7.12
N TYR A 95 -6.20 0.60 -5.92
CA TYR A 95 -6.03 -0.84 -5.74
C TYR A 95 -7.23 -1.62 -6.30
N PHE A 96 -8.46 -1.21 -5.96
CA PHE A 96 -9.66 -1.90 -6.43
C PHE A 96 -9.89 -1.74 -7.93
N GLU A 97 -9.57 -0.59 -8.50
CA GLU A 97 -9.58 -0.39 -9.95
C GLU A 97 -8.61 -1.36 -10.63
N TYR A 98 -7.41 -1.53 -10.07
CA TYR A 98 -6.44 -2.48 -10.61
C TYR A 98 -6.92 -3.92 -10.52
N ILE A 99 -7.47 -4.37 -9.40
CA ILE A 99 -7.84 -5.78 -9.20
C ILE A 99 -9.24 -6.16 -9.73
N ARG A 100 -10.05 -5.19 -10.18
CA ARG A 100 -11.46 -5.36 -10.56
C ARG A 100 -11.73 -6.58 -11.47
N ASP A 101 -10.89 -6.77 -12.47
CA ASP A 101 -11.05 -7.81 -13.50
C ASP A 101 -10.10 -9.01 -13.28
N LYS A 102 -9.58 -9.17 -12.06
CA LYS A 102 -8.63 -10.23 -11.70
C LYS A 102 -9.26 -11.17 -10.67
N ASP A 103 -9.02 -12.47 -10.82
CA ASP A 103 -9.40 -13.47 -9.82
C ASP A 103 -8.38 -13.48 -8.66
N ILE A 104 -8.40 -12.41 -7.86
CA ILE A 104 -7.49 -12.19 -6.74
C ILE A 104 -8.31 -11.99 -5.46
N PHE A 105 -8.02 -12.79 -4.43
CA PHE A 105 -8.59 -12.59 -3.11
C PHE A 105 -7.95 -11.38 -2.41
N THR A 106 -8.74 -10.41 -1.96
CA THR A 106 -8.25 -9.28 -1.16
C THR A 106 -8.47 -9.51 0.32
N ASN A 107 -7.40 -9.38 1.11
CA ASN A 107 -7.48 -9.24 2.57
C ASN A 107 -7.15 -7.79 2.95
N ILE A 108 -8.07 -7.10 3.63
CA ILE A 108 -7.89 -5.72 4.06
C ILE A 108 -7.62 -5.68 5.57
N GLU A 109 -6.42 -5.31 5.95
CA GLU A 109 -6.09 -5.01 7.34
C GLU A 109 -6.42 -3.55 7.65
N LEU A 110 -7.41 -3.31 8.52
CA LEU A 110 -7.70 -1.98 9.01
C LEU A 110 -6.69 -1.58 10.08
N LYS A 111 -5.87 -0.57 9.79
CA LYS A 111 -4.92 0.00 10.75
C LYS A 111 -5.64 1.05 11.58
N ASN A 112 -6.25 0.58 12.66
CA ASN A 112 -6.91 1.44 13.61
C ASN A 112 -5.87 2.20 14.44
N SER A 113 -5.91 3.53 14.42
CA SER A 113 -5.58 4.27 15.64
C SER A 113 -6.66 3.91 16.65
N VAL A 114 -6.30 3.59 17.90
CA VAL A 114 -7.29 3.52 18.99
C VAL A 114 -8.09 4.82 18.93
N VAL A 115 -9.39 4.74 18.59
CA VAL A 115 -10.30 5.88 18.64
C VAL A 115 -10.34 6.27 20.12
N ARG A 116 -9.61 7.33 20.47
CA ARG A 116 -9.70 8.02 21.76
C ARG A 116 -10.39 9.34 21.53
#